data_AF-B0SXW2-F1
#
_entry.id   AF-B0SXW2-F1
#
_cell.length_a   1.000
_cell.length_b   1.000
_cell.length_c   1.000
_cell.angle_alpha   90.00
_cell.angle_beta   90.00
_cell.angle_gamma   90.00
#
_symmetry.space_group_name_H-M   'P 1'
#
loop_
_entity.id
_entity.type
_entity.pdbx_description
1 polymer ?
#
loop_
_entity_poly.entity_id
_entity_poly.type
_entity_poly.pdbx_seq_one_letter_code
_entity_poly.pdbx_strand_id
1 'polypeptide(L)'
;MNTVFIGGSRHVSRLPAPAKERLDNIIKSGFHIVVGDANGADKAVQKHLSGIGYADVEVFCSGDVCRNNLGDWPTRKVQPAKSVKGFQFYAAKDREMAQAADFGLMIWDGKSPGTVLNVLRLIKAGKKAVLLNSTEAKTTTFKAISDWEAFLAHCEAGLKTDLQERATPAEWALQGAPQPDLLDLAKASSALPEPAGLDLDVEINQALGAGDSRRVVELLGTIARDHGMSQVAKDSGLARESLYRSLGSDGNPEFATVLKVLASLGLTLTTTRAA
;
A
#
# COMPACT_ATOMS: atom_id res chain seq x y z
N MET A 1 -12.65 -15.37 16.23
CA MET A 1 -13.73 -15.17 15.25
C MET A 1 -13.09 -15.35 13.90
N ASN A 2 -13.58 -16.24 13.05
CA ASN A 2 -12.92 -16.52 11.77
C ASN A 2 -13.37 -15.46 10.75
N THR A 3 -12.45 -14.59 10.35
CA THR A 3 -12.73 -13.46 9.47
C THR A 3 -12.18 -13.73 8.06
N VAL A 4 -12.99 -13.51 7.03
CA VAL A 4 -12.56 -13.58 5.63
C VAL A 4 -12.60 -12.20 5.00
N PHE A 5 -11.46 -11.77 4.46
CA PHE A 5 -11.38 -10.63 3.56
C PHE A 5 -11.78 -11.05 2.15
N ILE A 6 -12.90 -10.52 1.67
CA ILE A 6 -13.35 -10.73 0.29
C ILE A 6 -13.18 -9.43 -0.48
N GLY A 7 -12.44 -9.49 -1.59
CA GLY A 7 -12.21 -8.35 -2.46
C GLY A 7 -12.03 -8.77 -3.90
N GLY A 8 -11.88 -7.79 -4.79
CA GLY A 8 -11.54 -8.12 -6.17
C GLY A 8 -11.50 -6.96 -7.15
N SER A 9 -11.53 -7.33 -8.43
CA SER A 9 -11.26 -6.40 -9.52
C SER A 9 -12.48 -5.53 -9.84
N ARG A 10 -12.22 -4.27 -10.21
CA ARG A 10 -13.26 -3.30 -10.54
C ARG A 10 -14.08 -3.66 -11.78
N HIS A 11 -13.52 -4.46 -12.69
CA HIS A 11 -14.22 -4.91 -13.90
C HIS A 11 -15.08 -6.16 -13.67
N VAL A 12 -14.99 -6.81 -12.50
CA VAL A 12 -15.83 -7.97 -12.17
C VAL A 12 -17.14 -7.47 -11.59
N SER A 13 -18.11 -7.18 -12.46
CA SER A 13 -19.43 -6.68 -12.04
C SER A 13 -20.43 -7.76 -11.63
N ARG A 14 -20.12 -9.04 -11.89
CA ARG A 14 -20.91 -10.22 -11.54
C ARG A 14 -20.00 -11.31 -11.00
N LEU A 15 -20.46 -12.00 -9.96
CA LEU A 15 -19.73 -13.12 -9.39
C LEU A 15 -19.79 -14.32 -10.33
N PRO A 16 -18.64 -14.89 -10.76
CA PRO A 16 -18.64 -16.15 -11.50
C PRO A 16 -19.12 -17.29 -10.58
N ALA A 17 -19.67 -18.36 -11.15
CA ALA A 17 -20.25 -19.47 -10.38
C ALA A 17 -19.28 -20.06 -9.33
N PRO A 18 -17.98 -20.28 -9.63
CA PRO A 18 -17.03 -20.77 -8.62
C PRO A 18 -16.80 -19.79 -7.46
N ALA A 19 -16.88 -18.48 -7.70
CA ALA A 19 -16.77 -17.49 -6.63
C ALA A 19 -18.01 -17.48 -5.74
N LYS A 20 -19.19 -17.61 -6.36
CA LYS A 20 -20.46 -17.71 -5.64
C LYS A 20 -20.51 -18.95 -4.76
N GLU A 21 -20.09 -20.10 -5.26
CA GLU A 21 -20.04 -21.35 -4.49
C GLU A 21 -19.13 -21.22 -3.25
N ARG A 22 -17.93 -20.63 -3.41
CA ARG A 22 -17.03 -20.37 -2.29
C ARG A 22 -17.62 -19.40 -1.28
N LEU A 23 -18.26 -18.33 -1.75
CA LEU A 23 -18.95 -17.37 -0.90
C LEU A 23 -20.07 -18.05 -0.10
N ASP A 24 -20.88 -18.87 -0.75
CA ASP A 24 -21.97 -19.63 -0.10
C ASP A 24 -21.43 -20.59 0.97
N ASN A 25 -20.24 -21.18 0.77
CA ASN A 25 -19.59 -22.01 1.78
C ASN A 25 -19.07 -21.19 2.99
N ILE A 26 -18.54 -19.99 2.74
CA ILE A 26 -18.13 -19.04 3.80
C ILE A 26 -19.35 -18.66 4.65
N ILE A 27 -20.46 -18.32 4.00
CA ILE A 27 -21.74 -17.96 4.63
C ILE A 27 -22.28 -19.12 5.48
N LYS A 28 -22.36 -20.33 4.91
CA LYS A 28 -22.84 -21.53 5.62
C LYS A 28 -22.00 -21.85 6.85
N SER A 29 -20.71 -21.51 6.80
CA SER A 29 -19.78 -21.75 7.90
C SER A 29 -19.77 -20.63 8.94
N GLY A 30 -20.59 -19.57 8.76
CA GLY A 30 -20.76 -18.49 9.72
C GLY A 30 -19.51 -17.62 9.93
N PHE A 31 -18.72 -17.43 8.88
CA PHE A 31 -17.52 -16.58 8.96
C PHE A 31 -17.90 -15.10 8.94
N HIS A 32 -17.18 -14.29 9.71
CA HIS A 32 -17.28 -12.85 9.59
C HIS A 32 -16.68 -12.40 8.25
N ILE A 33 -17.38 -11.55 7.50
CA ILE A 33 -16.90 -11.07 6.20
C ILE A 33 -16.48 -9.62 6.30
N VAL A 34 -15.22 -9.32 5.96
CA VAL A 34 -14.79 -7.94 5.69
C VAL A 34 -14.70 -7.72 4.19
N VAL A 35 -15.31 -6.64 3.71
CA VAL A 35 -15.40 -6.31 2.28
C VAL A 35 -15.17 -4.83 2.05
N GLY A 36 -14.60 -4.47 0.90
CA GLY A 36 -14.40 -3.07 0.53
C GLY A 36 -15.66 -2.39 0.02
N ASP A 37 -15.60 -1.06 -0.08
CA ASP A 37 -16.63 -0.22 -0.67
C ASP A 37 -16.51 0.01 -2.20
N ALA A 38 -15.57 -0.65 -2.90
CA ALA A 38 -15.30 -0.33 -4.31
C ALA A 38 -16.42 -0.83 -5.26
N ASN A 39 -16.47 -0.27 -6.47
CA ASN A 39 -17.26 -0.87 -7.55
C ASN A 39 -16.56 -2.15 -8.08
N GLY A 40 -17.31 -3.02 -8.75
CA GLY A 40 -16.81 -4.30 -9.25
C GLY A 40 -17.06 -5.42 -8.25
N ALA A 41 -16.04 -6.24 -8.00
CA ALA A 41 -16.18 -7.47 -7.22
C ALA A 41 -16.74 -7.19 -5.81
N ASP A 42 -16.21 -6.18 -5.11
CA ASP A 42 -16.67 -5.74 -3.80
C ASP A 42 -18.19 -5.50 -3.79
N LYS A 43 -18.68 -4.66 -4.70
CA LYS A 43 -20.12 -4.38 -4.86
C LYS A 43 -20.93 -5.62 -5.25
N ALA A 44 -20.36 -6.52 -6.06
CA ALA A 44 -21.02 -7.77 -6.45
C ALA A 44 -21.16 -8.73 -5.26
N VAL A 45 -20.14 -8.81 -4.39
CA VAL A 45 -20.17 -9.53 -3.12
C VAL A 45 -21.20 -8.92 -2.18
N GLN A 46 -21.16 -7.60 -1.97
CA GLN A 46 -22.19 -6.89 -1.18
C GLN A 46 -23.60 -7.18 -1.71
N LYS A 47 -23.82 -7.13 -3.03
CA LYS A 47 -25.14 -7.42 -3.61
C LYS A 47 -25.61 -8.84 -3.30
N HIS A 48 -24.71 -9.83 -3.39
CA HIS A 48 -25.05 -11.22 -3.08
C HIS A 48 -25.39 -11.40 -1.61
N LEU A 49 -24.56 -10.85 -0.70
CA LEU A 49 -24.75 -10.93 0.74
C LEU A 49 -26.04 -10.25 1.21
N SER A 50 -26.33 -9.07 0.66
CA SER A 50 -27.57 -8.32 0.95
C SER A 50 -28.80 -9.08 0.44
N GLY A 51 -28.73 -9.64 -0.78
CA GLY A 51 -29.84 -10.40 -1.38
C GLY A 51 -30.23 -11.67 -0.61
N ILE A 52 -29.34 -12.24 0.20
CA ILE A 52 -29.62 -13.39 1.07
C ILE A 52 -29.80 -13.02 2.54
N GLY A 53 -29.65 -11.73 2.89
CA GLY A 53 -29.78 -11.25 4.26
C GLY A 53 -28.64 -11.67 5.20
N TYR A 54 -27.42 -11.85 4.71
CA TYR A 54 -26.29 -12.20 5.57
C TYR A 54 -25.85 -10.98 6.40
N ALA A 55 -25.93 -11.09 7.73
CA ALA A 55 -25.74 -9.95 8.63
C ALA A 55 -24.30 -9.76 9.11
N ASP A 56 -23.49 -10.83 9.18
CA ASP A 56 -22.15 -10.78 9.79
C ASP A 56 -21.08 -10.26 8.81
N VAL A 57 -21.21 -8.97 8.48
CA VAL A 57 -20.38 -8.27 7.50
C VAL A 57 -19.93 -6.93 8.06
N GLU A 58 -18.68 -6.52 7.80
CA GLU A 58 -18.17 -5.17 8.03
C GLU A 58 -17.64 -4.59 6.71
N VAL A 59 -18.07 -3.38 6.36
CA VAL A 59 -17.64 -2.70 5.12
C VAL A 59 -16.53 -1.71 5.42
N PHE A 60 -15.37 -1.89 4.80
CA PHE A 60 -14.27 -0.95 4.93
C PHE A 60 -14.36 0.12 3.85
N CYS A 61 -14.20 1.38 4.26
CA CYS A 61 -14.39 2.55 3.41
C CYS A 61 -13.12 3.38 3.34
N SER A 62 -12.77 3.83 2.14
CA SER A 62 -11.63 4.73 1.92
C SER A 62 -12.06 6.18 2.16
N GLY A 63 -11.61 6.77 3.26
CA GLY A 63 -11.99 8.12 3.66
C GLY A 63 -13.34 8.20 4.39
N ASP A 64 -13.93 9.40 4.40
CA ASP A 64 -15.10 9.70 5.25
C ASP A 64 -16.44 9.17 4.72
N VAL A 65 -16.52 8.97 3.40
CA VAL A 65 -17.75 8.57 2.70
C VAL A 65 -17.52 7.24 2.01
N CYS A 66 -18.29 6.23 2.43
CA CYS A 66 -18.34 4.93 1.77
C CYS A 66 -18.95 5.07 0.38
N ARG A 67 -18.30 4.52 -0.64
CA ARG A 67 -18.85 4.52 -2.01
C ARG A 67 -20.04 3.57 -2.16
N ASN A 68 -19.99 2.41 -1.53
CA ASN A 68 -21.06 1.42 -1.56
C ASN A 68 -21.17 0.71 -0.20
N ASN A 69 -22.40 0.57 0.29
CA ASN A 69 -22.81 -0.33 1.35
C ASN A 69 -24.24 -0.80 1.04
N LEU A 70 -24.38 -1.91 0.30
CA LEU A 70 -25.69 -2.33 -0.20
C LEU A 70 -26.57 -3.09 0.81
N GLY A 71 -26.03 -3.41 1.99
CA GLY A 71 -26.75 -4.15 3.03
C GLY A 71 -26.83 -3.40 4.35
N ASP A 72 -26.51 -2.10 4.36
CA ASP A 72 -26.53 -1.25 5.55
C ASP A 72 -25.74 -1.82 6.75
N TRP A 73 -24.65 -2.52 6.46
CA TRP A 73 -23.79 -3.13 7.47
C TRP A 73 -22.95 -2.10 8.23
N PRO A 74 -22.40 -2.45 9.41
CA PRO A 74 -21.38 -1.66 10.08
C PRO A 74 -20.23 -1.27 9.14
N THR A 75 -19.73 -0.05 9.28
CA THR A 75 -18.66 0.47 8.43
C THR A 75 -17.42 0.82 9.23
N ARG A 76 -16.24 0.49 8.69
CA ARG A 76 -14.94 0.94 9.20
C ARG A 76 -14.31 1.92 8.24
N LYS A 77 -14.19 3.17 8.67
CA LYS A 77 -13.57 4.22 7.87
C LYS A 77 -12.06 4.20 8.10
N VAL A 78 -11.31 4.06 7.01
CA VAL A 78 -9.85 4.12 7.04
C VAL A 78 -9.45 5.43 6.39
N GLN A 79 -8.84 6.32 7.18
CA GLN A 79 -8.28 7.58 6.69
C GLN A 79 -6.79 7.41 6.39
N PRO A 80 -6.40 7.46 5.11
CA PRO A 80 -4.98 7.53 4.75
C PRO A 80 -4.42 8.90 5.16
N ALA A 81 -3.10 9.00 5.34
CA ALA A 81 -2.46 10.28 5.57
C ALA A 81 -2.83 11.29 4.46
N LYS A 82 -3.01 12.58 4.81
CA LYS A 82 -3.56 13.61 3.90
C LYS A 82 -2.75 13.81 2.61
N SER A 83 -1.48 13.41 2.60
CA SER A 83 -0.57 13.46 1.45
C SER A 83 -0.80 12.31 0.45
N VAL A 84 -1.47 11.24 0.86
CA VAL A 84 -1.63 10.02 0.07
C VAL A 84 -2.79 10.18 -0.90
N LYS A 85 -2.50 10.21 -2.20
CA LYS A 85 -3.50 10.26 -3.28
C LYS A 85 -3.44 9.01 -4.16
N GLY A 86 -4.44 8.86 -5.02
CA GLY A 86 -4.45 7.82 -6.06
C GLY A 86 -4.58 6.41 -5.48
N PHE A 87 -3.81 5.46 -6.04
CA PHE A 87 -3.89 4.04 -5.65
C PHE A 87 -3.63 3.82 -4.15
N GLN A 88 -2.63 4.50 -3.58
CA GLN A 88 -2.23 4.32 -2.18
C GLN A 88 -3.33 4.74 -1.20
N PHE A 89 -4.17 5.70 -1.57
CA PHE A 89 -5.32 6.13 -0.77
C PHE A 89 -6.32 4.98 -0.58
N TYR A 90 -6.68 4.31 -1.68
CA TYR A 90 -7.61 3.18 -1.62
C TYR A 90 -6.98 1.94 -0.99
N ALA A 91 -5.68 1.74 -1.22
CA ALA A 91 -4.90 0.62 -0.69
C ALA A 91 -4.74 0.64 0.84
N ALA A 92 -4.79 1.81 1.49
CA ALA A 92 -4.70 1.89 2.95
C ALA A 92 -5.82 1.08 3.63
N LYS A 93 -7.05 1.22 3.13
CA LYS A 93 -8.19 0.39 3.54
C LYS A 93 -7.90 -1.11 3.37
N ASP A 94 -7.32 -1.47 2.23
CA ASP A 94 -7.11 -2.88 1.88
C ASP A 94 -6.05 -3.52 2.81
N ARG A 95 -5.07 -2.73 3.26
CA ARG A 95 -4.09 -3.15 4.28
C ARG A 95 -4.78 -3.44 5.61
N GLU A 96 -5.69 -2.57 6.03
CA GLU A 96 -6.48 -2.79 7.25
C GLU A 96 -7.37 -4.03 7.15
N MET A 97 -8.04 -4.26 6.00
CA MET A 97 -8.81 -5.49 5.78
C MET A 97 -7.91 -6.73 5.81
N ALA A 98 -6.74 -6.66 5.17
CA ALA A 98 -5.78 -7.75 5.18
C ALA A 98 -5.23 -8.02 6.59
N GLN A 99 -5.10 -7.01 7.45
CA GLN A 99 -4.70 -7.16 8.86
C GLN A 99 -5.84 -7.66 9.77
N ALA A 100 -7.09 -7.32 9.47
CA ALA A 100 -8.25 -7.76 10.25
C ALA A 100 -8.68 -9.21 9.95
N ALA A 101 -8.39 -9.74 8.76
CA ALA A 101 -8.85 -11.07 8.35
C ALA A 101 -7.93 -12.22 8.79
N ASP A 102 -8.44 -13.46 8.79
CA ASP A 102 -7.64 -14.68 8.95
C ASP A 102 -7.37 -15.36 7.59
N PHE A 103 -8.29 -15.15 6.64
CA PHE A 103 -8.26 -15.71 5.30
C PHE A 103 -8.63 -14.65 4.27
N GLY A 104 -8.23 -14.84 3.01
CA GLY A 104 -8.69 -13.99 1.92
C GLY A 104 -9.22 -14.74 0.70
N LEU A 105 -10.22 -14.13 0.06
CA LEU A 105 -10.76 -14.53 -1.23
C LEU A 105 -10.72 -13.32 -2.19
N MET A 106 -9.88 -13.41 -3.21
CA MET A 106 -9.67 -12.36 -4.20
C MET A 106 -10.24 -12.78 -5.55
N ILE A 107 -11.23 -12.04 -6.05
CA ILE A 107 -11.89 -12.31 -7.33
C ILE A 107 -11.26 -11.46 -8.43
N TRP A 108 -10.54 -12.11 -9.33
CA TRP A 108 -9.60 -11.47 -10.24
C TRP A 108 -10.05 -11.53 -11.70
N ASP A 109 -9.84 -10.45 -12.46
CA ASP A 109 -10.13 -10.37 -13.90
C ASP A 109 -8.92 -10.77 -14.76
N GLY A 110 -7.85 -11.28 -14.16
CA GLY A 110 -6.59 -11.60 -14.84
C GLY A 110 -5.69 -10.38 -15.08
N LYS A 111 -6.12 -9.17 -14.69
CA LYS A 111 -5.42 -7.91 -15.03
C LYS A 111 -5.16 -7.01 -13.84
N SER A 112 -6.11 -6.91 -12.90
CA SER A 112 -6.07 -5.94 -11.80
C SER A 112 -4.88 -6.17 -10.86
N PRO A 113 -3.88 -5.27 -10.84
CA PRO A 113 -2.73 -5.43 -9.95
C PRO A 113 -3.12 -5.23 -8.48
N GLY A 114 -4.10 -4.36 -8.21
CA GLY A 114 -4.59 -4.11 -6.85
C GLY A 114 -5.20 -5.35 -6.19
N THR A 115 -5.91 -6.16 -6.97
CA THR A 115 -6.49 -7.43 -6.50
C THR A 115 -5.40 -8.42 -6.11
N VAL A 116 -4.34 -8.50 -6.91
CA VAL A 116 -3.20 -9.39 -6.66
C VAL A 116 -2.35 -8.87 -5.49
N LEU A 117 -2.19 -7.56 -5.33
CA LEU A 117 -1.50 -6.98 -4.15
C LEU A 117 -2.24 -7.28 -2.84
N ASN A 118 -3.56 -7.45 -2.85
CA ASN A 118 -4.28 -7.91 -1.66
C ASN A 118 -3.90 -9.34 -1.25
N VAL A 119 -3.57 -10.21 -2.21
CA VAL A 119 -2.99 -11.54 -1.93
C VAL A 119 -1.63 -11.39 -1.24
N LEU A 120 -0.75 -10.53 -1.76
CA LEU A 120 0.56 -10.27 -1.15
C LEU A 120 0.41 -9.76 0.29
N ARG A 121 -0.49 -8.80 0.53
CA ARG A 121 -0.76 -8.24 1.87
C ARG A 121 -1.17 -9.31 2.87
N LEU A 122 -2.06 -10.21 2.47
CA LEU A 122 -2.49 -11.34 3.30
C LEU A 122 -1.33 -12.29 3.59
N ILE A 123 -0.55 -12.67 2.57
CA ILE A 123 0.56 -13.62 2.72
C ILE A 123 1.67 -13.05 3.61
N LYS A 124 1.99 -11.75 3.47
CA LYS A 124 2.95 -11.08 4.35
C LYS A 124 2.48 -10.97 5.79
N ALA A 125 1.16 -10.94 6.02
CA ALA A 125 0.57 -11.03 7.35
C ALA A 125 0.42 -12.48 7.85
N GLY A 126 1.00 -13.47 7.16
CA GLY A 126 0.96 -14.89 7.54
C GLY A 126 -0.38 -15.59 7.25
N LYS A 127 -1.23 -15.01 6.39
CA LYS A 127 -2.61 -15.46 6.16
C LYS A 127 -2.74 -16.20 4.85
N LYS A 128 -3.67 -17.16 4.80
CA LYS A 128 -3.96 -17.91 3.59
C LYS A 128 -4.87 -17.09 2.68
N ALA A 129 -4.58 -17.11 1.38
CA ALA A 129 -5.34 -16.36 0.38
C ALA A 129 -5.68 -17.24 -0.82
N VAL A 130 -6.85 -17.00 -1.41
CA VAL A 130 -7.31 -17.65 -2.64
C VAL A 130 -7.51 -16.58 -3.70
N LEU A 131 -6.83 -16.73 -4.84
CA LEU A 131 -7.03 -15.91 -6.03
C LEU A 131 -7.86 -16.70 -7.03
N LEU A 132 -9.06 -16.20 -7.34
CA LEU A 132 -9.96 -16.81 -8.30
C LEU A 132 -9.96 -15.98 -9.57
N ASN A 133 -9.38 -16.53 -10.63
CA ASN A 133 -9.42 -15.92 -11.95
C ASN A 133 -10.78 -16.16 -12.60
N SER A 134 -11.54 -15.07 -12.75
CA SER A 134 -12.89 -15.05 -13.33
C SER A 134 -12.93 -15.30 -14.84
N THR A 135 -11.85 -15.02 -15.58
CA THR A 135 -11.80 -15.21 -17.03
C THR A 135 -11.46 -16.65 -17.39
N GLU A 136 -10.55 -17.28 -16.64
CA GLU A 136 -10.07 -18.64 -16.89
C GLU A 136 -10.73 -19.70 -16.00
N ALA A 137 -11.59 -19.30 -15.06
CA ALA A 137 -12.15 -20.15 -14.00
C ALA A 137 -11.08 -20.91 -13.18
N LYS A 138 -9.83 -20.43 -13.20
CA LYS A 138 -8.70 -21.01 -12.48
C LYS A 138 -8.62 -20.46 -11.06
N THR A 139 -8.35 -21.32 -10.10
CA THR A 139 -8.13 -20.92 -8.70
C THR A 139 -6.69 -21.21 -8.29
N THR A 140 -6.04 -20.22 -7.69
CA THR A 140 -4.70 -20.35 -7.09
C THR A 140 -4.82 -20.12 -5.59
N THR A 141 -4.22 -21.01 -4.80
CA THR A 141 -4.20 -20.89 -3.33
C THR A 141 -2.79 -20.56 -2.87
N PHE A 142 -2.69 -19.59 -1.98
CA PHE A 142 -1.46 -19.11 -1.40
C PHE A 142 -1.50 -19.40 0.11
N LYS A 143 -0.48 -20.09 0.60
CA LYS A 143 -0.32 -20.48 2.01
C LYS A 143 0.95 -19.89 2.61
N ALA A 144 1.96 -19.64 1.78
CA ALA A 144 3.24 -19.08 2.19
C ALA A 144 3.80 -18.13 1.12
N ILE A 145 4.87 -17.41 1.48
CA ILE A 145 5.56 -16.48 0.57
C ILE A 145 6.13 -17.19 -0.68
N SER A 146 6.52 -18.46 -0.55
CA SER A 146 6.99 -19.28 -1.67
C SER A 146 5.93 -19.47 -2.76
N ASP A 147 4.64 -19.53 -2.39
CA ASP A 147 3.55 -19.62 -3.36
C ASP A 147 3.40 -18.32 -4.14
N TRP A 148 3.66 -17.19 -3.49
CA TRP A 148 3.69 -15.88 -4.12
C TRP A 148 4.88 -15.75 -5.09
N GLU A 149 6.07 -16.20 -4.69
CA GLU A 149 7.25 -16.22 -5.58
C GLU A 149 7.02 -17.10 -6.81
N ALA A 150 6.43 -18.30 -6.62
CA ALA A 150 6.08 -19.19 -7.71
C ALA A 150 5.03 -18.55 -8.65
N PHE A 151 4.05 -17.84 -8.11
CA PHE A 151 3.08 -17.09 -8.92
C PHE A 151 3.76 -15.97 -9.72
N LEU A 152 4.64 -15.18 -9.09
CA LEU A 152 5.39 -14.11 -9.78
C LEU A 152 6.31 -14.64 -10.88
N ALA A 153 6.87 -15.84 -10.73
CA ALA A 153 7.71 -16.46 -11.74
C ALA A 153 6.94 -16.81 -13.03
N HIS A 154 5.63 -17.05 -12.94
CA HIS A 154 4.75 -17.38 -14.06
C HIS A 154 3.84 -16.21 -14.47
N CYS A 155 4.04 -15.04 -13.86
CA CYS A 155 3.26 -13.85 -14.11
C CYS A 155 3.75 -13.15 -15.39
N GLU A 156 2.83 -12.62 -16.19
CA GLU A 156 3.19 -11.79 -17.35
C GLU A 156 4.04 -10.59 -16.92
N ALA A 157 5.03 -10.23 -17.73
CA ALA A 157 5.98 -9.17 -17.41
C ALA A 157 5.29 -7.82 -17.12
N GLY A 158 4.26 -7.46 -17.90
CA GLY A 158 3.51 -6.21 -17.69
C GLY A 158 2.80 -6.15 -16.34
N LEU A 159 2.14 -7.26 -15.94
CA LEU A 159 1.51 -7.34 -14.63
C LEU A 159 2.55 -7.28 -13.50
N LYS A 160 3.72 -7.89 -13.66
CA LYS A 160 4.80 -7.82 -12.66
C LYS A 160 5.30 -6.38 -12.46
N THR A 161 5.49 -5.62 -13.55
CA THR A 161 5.85 -4.19 -13.49
C THR A 161 4.77 -3.39 -12.77
N ASP A 162 3.50 -3.57 -13.13
CA ASP A 162 2.38 -2.89 -12.48
C ASP A 162 2.29 -3.18 -10.98
N LEU A 163 2.62 -4.41 -10.56
CA LEU A 163 2.66 -4.80 -9.15
C LEU A 163 3.80 -4.08 -8.42
N GLN A 164 4.98 -3.99 -9.04
CA GLN A 164 6.14 -3.29 -8.49
C GLN A 164 5.89 -1.80 -8.30
N GLU A 165 5.31 -1.13 -9.30
CA GLU A 165 5.02 0.31 -9.25
C GLU A 165 3.96 0.67 -8.21
N ARG A 166 3.03 -0.26 -7.92
CA ARG A 166 1.90 -0.01 -7.02
C ARG A 166 2.13 -0.51 -5.60
N ALA A 167 3.01 -1.48 -5.40
CA ALA A 167 3.40 -1.90 -4.06
C ALA A 167 4.21 -0.79 -3.38
N THR A 168 4.01 -0.62 -2.08
CA THR A 168 4.98 0.15 -1.29
C THR A 168 6.31 -0.63 -1.22
N PRO A 169 7.45 0.05 -1.00
CA PRO A 169 8.73 -0.64 -0.79
C PRO A 169 8.65 -1.71 0.31
N ALA A 170 7.96 -1.39 1.41
CA ALA A 170 7.73 -2.32 2.51
C ALA A 170 6.91 -3.55 2.10
N GLU A 171 5.90 -3.40 1.22
CA GLU A 171 5.14 -4.53 0.68
C GLU A 171 6.00 -5.35 -0.30
N TRP A 172 6.76 -4.69 -1.17
CA TRP A 172 7.54 -5.34 -2.21
C TRP A 172 8.82 -6.01 -1.71
N ALA A 173 9.34 -5.63 -0.54
CA ALA A 173 10.42 -6.33 0.11
C ALA A 173 9.98 -7.78 0.45
N LEU A 174 10.36 -8.74 -0.39
CA LEU A 174 10.03 -10.16 -0.24
C LEU A 174 10.87 -10.87 0.83
N GLN A 175 11.91 -10.20 1.33
CA GLN A 175 12.65 -10.65 2.50
C GLN A 175 11.89 -10.24 3.74
N GLY A 176 11.22 -11.20 4.38
CA GLY A 176 11.01 -11.10 5.82
C GLY A 176 12.38 -11.00 6.47
N ALA A 177 12.57 -10.05 7.39
CA ALA A 177 13.63 -10.23 8.37
C ALA A 177 13.45 -11.64 8.97
N PRO A 178 14.51 -12.46 9.06
CA PRO A 178 14.40 -13.74 9.74
C PRO A 178 13.81 -13.47 11.13
N GLN A 179 12.80 -14.26 11.51
CA GLN A 179 12.35 -14.24 12.90
C GLN A 179 13.59 -14.50 13.77
N PRO A 180 13.94 -13.61 14.70
CA PRO A 180 15.07 -13.86 15.57
C PRO A 180 14.84 -15.16 16.31
N ASP A 181 15.85 -16.03 16.31
CA ASP A 181 15.86 -17.23 17.13
C ASP A 181 15.63 -16.80 18.60
N LEU A 182 15.04 -17.68 19.42
CA LEU A 182 14.88 -17.46 20.85
C LEU A 182 16.22 -17.06 21.53
N LEU A 183 17.33 -17.51 20.94
CA LEU A 183 18.71 -17.19 21.34
C LEU A 183 19.19 -15.81 20.86
N ASP A 184 18.62 -15.23 19.81
CA ASP A 184 18.91 -13.87 19.32
C ASP A 184 18.21 -12.81 20.17
N LEU A 185 17.02 -13.12 20.71
CA LEU A 185 16.29 -12.26 21.65
C LEU A 185 17.06 -12.00 22.95
N ALA A 186 17.91 -12.94 23.37
CA ALA A 186 18.76 -12.79 24.55
C ALA A 186 19.99 -11.90 24.30
N LYS A 187 20.41 -11.72 23.04
CA LYS A 187 21.57 -10.89 22.66
C LYS A 187 21.17 -9.46 22.28
N ALA A 188 19.92 -9.23 21.88
CA ALA A 188 19.41 -7.93 21.43
C ALA A 188 19.14 -6.91 22.56
N SER A 189 19.53 -7.19 23.82
CA SER A 189 19.35 -6.23 24.92
C SER A 189 20.38 -5.10 24.96
N SER A 190 21.36 -5.03 24.03
CA SER A 190 22.47 -4.06 24.18
C SER A 190 22.91 -3.25 22.96
N ALA A 191 22.24 -3.28 21.81
CA ALA A 191 22.55 -2.31 20.75
C ALA A 191 21.45 -2.25 19.69
N LEU A 192 20.94 -1.05 19.41
CA LEU A 192 20.14 -0.76 18.23
C LEU A 192 21.07 -0.61 17.00
N PRO A 193 20.72 -1.21 15.85
CA PRO A 193 21.07 -0.62 14.56
C PRO A 193 19.82 -0.36 13.70
N GLU A 194 19.80 0.82 13.06
CA GLU A 194 18.76 1.30 12.14
C GLU A 194 18.72 0.53 10.81
N PRO A 195 17.56 0.46 10.10
CA PRO A 195 17.48 -0.23 8.81
C PRO A 195 17.76 0.71 7.63
N ALA A 196 18.63 0.24 6.75
CA ALA A 196 18.93 0.82 5.44
C ALA A 196 17.79 0.57 4.43
N GLY A 197 17.07 1.63 4.11
CA GLY A 197 16.36 1.87 2.86
C GLY A 197 16.50 3.37 2.56
N LEU A 198 16.49 3.77 1.29
CA LEU A 198 16.55 5.18 0.86
C LEU A 198 15.26 5.91 1.30
N ASP A 199 15.12 6.12 2.60
CA ASP A 199 14.22 7.09 3.16
C ASP A 199 14.89 8.45 2.88
N LEU A 200 14.40 9.14 1.85
CA LEU A 200 14.98 10.41 1.39
C LEU A 200 15.03 11.45 2.53
N ASP A 201 14.16 11.31 3.54
CA ASP A 201 14.16 12.12 4.76
C ASP A 201 15.29 11.71 5.73
N VAL A 202 15.66 10.42 5.77
CA VAL A 202 16.84 9.95 6.52
C VAL A 202 18.11 10.36 5.78
N GLU A 203 18.17 10.20 4.46
CA GLU A 203 19.37 10.58 3.68
C GLU A 203 19.64 12.09 3.70
N ILE A 204 18.60 12.92 3.60
CA ILE A 204 18.80 14.37 3.68
C ILE A 204 19.29 14.78 5.07
N ASN A 205 18.80 14.14 6.14
CA ASN A 205 19.28 14.36 7.51
C ASN A 205 20.71 13.87 7.71
N GLN A 206 21.07 12.72 7.13
CA GLN A 206 22.46 12.22 7.14
C GLN A 206 23.39 13.16 6.39
N ALA A 207 23.00 13.65 5.21
CA ALA A 207 23.80 14.60 4.43
C ALA A 207 23.96 15.94 5.16
N LEU A 208 22.90 16.44 5.81
CA LEU A 208 22.95 17.62 6.67
C LEU A 208 23.89 17.43 7.87
N GLY A 209 23.84 16.27 8.52
CA GLY A 209 24.71 15.91 9.64
C GLY A 209 26.18 15.76 9.25
N ALA A 210 26.45 15.24 8.04
CA ALA A 210 27.78 15.11 7.48
C ALA A 210 28.35 16.42 6.89
N GLY A 211 27.52 17.46 6.77
CA GLY A 211 27.90 18.74 6.13
C GLY A 211 28.10 18.63 4.62
N ASP A 212 27.53 17.61 3.96
CA ASP A 212 27.65 17.40 2.52
C ASP A 212 26.59 18.23 1.77
N SER A 213 26.93 19.49 1.50
CA SER A 213 26.05 20.42 0.82
C SER A 213 25.66 19.97 -0.59
N ARG A 214 26.53 19.27 -1.34
CA ARG A 214 26.21 18.80 -2.69
C ARG A 214 25.16 17.71 -2.65
N ARG A 215 25.32 16.75 -1.74
CA ARG A 215 24.36 15.66 -1.58
C ARG A 215 22.99 16.18 -1.12
N VAL A 216 22.95 17.18 -0.24
CA VAL A 216 21.70 17.86 0.16
C VAL A 216 20.98 18.47 -1.05
N VAL A 217 21.69 19.18 -1.93
CA VAL A 217 21.10 19.82 -3.12
C VAL A 217 20.57 18.78 -4.11
N GLU A 218 21.32 17.71 -4.33
CA GLU A 218 20.91 16.60 -5.20
C GLU A 218 19.61 15.94 -4.72
N LEU A 219 19.56 15.60 -3.42
CA LEU A 219 18.39 14.99 -2.78
C LEU A 219 17.17 15.92 -2.83
N LEU A 220 17.35 17.19 -2.50
CA LEU A 220 16.29 18.20 -2.61
C LEU A 220 15.77 18.34 -4.04
N GLY A 221 16.67 18.32 -5.03
CA GLY A 221 16.29 18.37 -6.43
C GLY A 221 15.47 17.15 -6.87
N THR A 222 15.83 15.97 -6.38
CA THR A 222 15.08 14.72 -6.65
C THR A 222 13.69 14.78 -6.02
N ILE A 223 13.60 15.10 -4.72
CA ILE A 223 12.32 15.22 -4.01
C ILE A 223 11.43 16.30 -4.67
N ALA A 224 11.99 17.45 -5.02
CA ALA A 224 11.25 18.53 -5.67
C ALA A 224 10.71 18.16 -7.07
N ARG A 225 11.45 17.34 -7.83
CA ARG A 225 10.98 16.83 -9.13
C ARG A 225 9.85 15.82 -8.96
N ASP A 226 9.99 14.91 -8.01
CA ASP A 226 8.99 13.88 -7.71
C ASP A 226 7.68 14.50 -7.18
N HIS A 227 7.79 15.59 -6.41
CA HIS A 227 6.63 16.36 -5.94
C HIS A 227 5.99 17.25 -7.03
N GLY A 228 6.71 17.45 -8.14
CA GLY A 228 6.29 18.27 -9.27
C GLY A 228 6.81 19.71 -9.18
N MET A 229 7.76 20.05 -10.04
CA MET A 229 8.47 21.35 -10.01
C MET A 229 7.55 22.57 -10.14
N SER A 230 6.44 22.46 -10.87
CA SER A 230 5.45 23.54 -11.00
C SER A 230 4.70 23.81 -9.69
N GLN A 231 4.46 22.77 -8.89
CA GLN A 231 3.80 22.89 -7.59
C GLN A 231 4.78 23.48 -6.56
N VAL A 232 6.02 22.98 -6.53
CA VAL A 232 7.10 23.53 -5.69
C VAL A 232 7.34 25.00 -5.98
N ALA A 233 7.38 25.43 -7.26
CA ALA A 233 7.51 26.83 -7.64
C ALA A 233 6.39 27.71 -7.07
N LYS A 234 5.14 27.23 -7.16
CA LYS A 234 3.95 27.93 -6.66
C LYS A 234 3.98 28.06 -5.14
N ASP A 235 4.32 26.99 -4.43
CA ASP A 235 4.26 26.93 -2.97
C ASP A 235 5.47 27.60 -2.30
N SER A 236 6.64 27.56 -2.93
CA SER A 236 7.85 28.25 -2.46
C SER A 236 7.92 29.73 -2.85
N GLY A 237 7.08 30.17 -3.79
CA GLY A 237 7.11 31.52 -4.35
C GLY A 237 8.35 31.80 -5.21
N LEU A 238 9.00 30.75 -5.74
CA LEU A 238 10.21 30.83 -6.55
C LEU A 238 9.88 30.56 -8.03
N ALA A 239 10.62 31.22 -8.93
CA ALA A 239 10.48 30.95 -10.36
C ALA A 239 10.94 29.52 -10.71
N ARG A 240 10.20 28.85 -11.59
CA ARG A 240 10.48 27.46 -12.00
C ARG A 240 11.86 27.33 -12.65
N GLU A 241 12.27 28.29 -13.48
CA GLU A 241 13.62 28.31 -14.06
C GLU A 241 14.71 28.48 -12.99
N SER A 242 14.41 29.22 -11.92
CA SER A 242 15.34 29.38 -10.79
C SER A 242 15.52 28.05 -10.06
N LEU A 243 14.44 27.32 -9.79
CA LEU A 243 14.51 26.03 -9.12
C LEU A 243 15.31 24.98 -9.92
N TYR A 244 15.12 24.89 -11.23
CA TYR A 244 15.90 23.97 -12.07
C TYR A 244 17.40 24.30 -12.08
N ARG A 245 17.75 25.59 -12.04
CA ARG A 245 19.15 26.03 -12.01
C ARG A 245 19.79 25.80 -10.65
N SER A 246 19.04 26.08 -9.58
CA SER A 246 19.52 25.99 -8.19
C SER A 246 19.52 24.57 -7.63
N LEU A 247 18.65 23.67 -8.10
CA LEU A 247 18.57 22.26 -7.68
C LEU A 247 19.04 21.27 -8.77
N GLY A 248 19.75 21.78 -9.78
CA GLY A 248 20.40 20.98 -10.82
C GLY A 248 21.70 20.33 -10.33
N SER A 249 22.33 19.52 -11.19
CA SER A 249 23.59 18.81 -10.91
C SER A 249 24.71 19.71 -10.40
N ASP A 250 24.76 20.95 -10.88
CA ASP A 250 25.77 21.96 -10.53
C ASP A 250 25.17 23.17 -9.81
N GLY A 251 23.96 23.00 -9.26
CA GLY A 251 23.22 24.05 -8.56
C GLY A 251 23.88 24.42 -7.22
N ASN A 252 23.86 25.72 -6.91
CA ASN A 252 24.27 26.23 -5.60
C ASN A 252 23.13 27.11 -5.04
N PRO A 253 22.10 26.52 -4.43
CA PRO A 253 20.98 27.28 -3.91
C PRO A 253 21.41 28.09 -2.69
N GLU A 254 21.00 29.35 -2.63
CA GLU A 254 21.11 30.12 -1.38
C GLU A 254 20.36 29.43 -0.25
N PHE A 255 20.81 29.59 0.99
CA PHE A 255 20.17 28.98 2.15
C PHE A 255 18.68 29.34 2.27
N ALA A 256 18.31 30.58 1.91
CA ALA A 256 16.92 31.01 1.86
C ALA A 256 16.08 30.21 0.84
N THR A 257 16.67 29.84 -0.29
CA THR A 257 16.04 28.98 -1.30
C THR A 257 15.84 27.57 -0.76
N VAL A 258 16.83 27.02 -0.06
CA VAL A 258 16.75 25.70 0.58
C VAL A 258 15.60 25.67 1.60
N LEU A 259 15.48 26.68 2.47
CA LEU A 259 14.40 26.78 3.44
C LEU A 259 13.00 26.83 2.79
N LYS A 260 12.85 27.63 1.74
CA LYS A 260 11.57 27.75 1.01
C LYS A 260 11.18 26.45 0.32
N VAL A 261 12.15 25.75 -0.27
CA VAL A 261 11.92 24.45 -0.91
C VAL A 261 11.53 23.41 0.14
N LEU A 262 12.28 23.30 1.24
CA LEU A 262 11.92 22.40 2.35
C LEU A 262 10.51 22.67 2.88
N ALA A 263 10.16 23.93 3.14
CA ALA A 263 8.83 24.31 3.59
C ALA A 263 7.74 23.93 2.58
N SER A 264 7.99 24.13 1.27
CA SER A 264 7.05 23.74 0.20
C SER A 264 6.85 22.23 0.10
N LEU A 265 7.83 21.44 0.56
CA LEU A 265 7.77 19.98 0.62
C LEU A 265 7.20 19.46 1.95
N GLY A 266 6.83 20.36 2.88
CA GLY A 266 6.36 19.98 4.22
C GLY A 266 7.46 19.55 5.19
N LEU A 267 8.72 19.85 4.88
CA LEU A 267 9.90 19.54 5.69
C LEU A 267 10.31 20.74 6.56
N THR A 268 10.84 20.47 7.75
CA THR A 268 11.27 21.52 8.70
C THR A 268 12.68 21.24 9.20
N LEU A 269 13.54 22.26 9.22
CA LEU A 269 14.86 22.15 9.87
C LEU A 269 14.74 22.45 11.36
N THR A 270 15.40 21.62 12.17
CA THR A 270 15.49 21.79 13.62
C THR A 270 16.95 21.80 14.06
N THR A 271 17.23 22.54 15.13
CA THR A 271 18.58 22.62 15.70
C THR A 271 18.67 21.80 16.98
N THR A 272 19.71 21.00 17.12
CA THR A 272 20.08 20.31 18.35
C THR A 272 21.48 20.75 18.79
N ARG A 273 21.77 20.64 20.09
CA ARG A 273 23.10 20.99 20.61
C ARG A 273 24.04 19.81 20.29
N ALA A 274 25.11 20.07 19.54
CA ALA A 274 26.15 19.07 19.32
C ALA A 274 26.81 18.73 20.67
N ALA A 275 26.91 17.43 20.97
CA ALA A 275 27.57 16.91 22.16
C ALA A 275 29.09 17.05 22.06
#